data_AF-A0A9X3X8C9-F1
#
_entry.id   AF-A0A9X3X8C9-F1
#
_cell.length_a   1.000
_cell.length_b   1.000
_cell.length_c   1.000
_cell.angle_alpha   90.00
_cell.angle_beta   90.00
_cell.angle_gamma   90.00
#
_symmetry.space_group_name_H-M   'P 1'
#
loop_
_entity.id
_entity.type
_entity.pdbx_description
1 polymer ?
#
loop_
_entity_poly.entity_id
_entity_poly.type
_entity_poly.pdbx_seq_one_letter_code
_entity_poly.pdbx_strand_id
1 'polypeptide(L)'
;MRAAPAYQRAAVYVANYATALRKHGSEAYAEGVVHYALSRMRADADGFVSFTRLRDILCDMSGSGTLVPALLRLEEAGVIAITRTQEAPPLPDRVQLRIPL
;
A
#
# COMPACT_ATOMS: atom_id res chain seq x y z
N MET A 1 -19.11 21.09 4.66
CA MET A 1 -19.61 20.18 3.61
C MET A 1 -19.18 18.76 3.98
N ARG A 2 -20.10 17.79 4.11
CA ARG A 2 -19.71 16.38 4.41
C ARG A 2 -19.37 15.67 3.10
N ALA A 3 -18.34 14.82 3.11
CA ALA A 3 -17.95 14.01 1.94
C ALA A 3 -19.11 13.11 1.48
N ALA A 4 -19.17 12.74 0.21
CA ALA A 4 -20.26 11.89 -0.29
C ALA A 4 -20.32 10.55 0.48
N PRO A 5 -21.51 9.93 0.65
CA PRO A 5 -21.70 8.73 1.48
C PRO A 5 -20.82 7.54 1.11
N ALA A 6 -20.39 7.44 -0.14
CA ALA A 6 -19.43 6.41 -0.58
C ALA A 6 -18.05 6.59 0.07
N TYR A 7 -17.54 7.82 0.15
CA TYR A 7 -16.25 8.12 0.77
C TYR A 7 -16.28 7.93 2.28
N GLN A 8 -17.39 8.27 2.94
CA GLN A 8 -17.54 8.04 4.37
C GLN A 8 -17.52 6.53 4.69
N ARG A 9 -18.22 5.71 3.91
CA ARG A 9 -18.22 4.25 4.09
C ARG A 9 -16.84 3.63 3.83
N ALA A 10 -16.13 4.10 2.80
CA ALA A 10 -14.76 3.68 2.55
C ALA A 10 -13.83 4.05 3.72
N ALA A 11 -13.93 5.26 4.25
CA ALA A 11 -13.14 5.70 5.40
C ALA A 11 -13.41 4.86 6.66
N VAL A 12 -14.67 4.53 6.94
CA VAL A 12 -15.05 3.65 8.07
C VAL A 12 -14.52 2.23 7.86
N TYR A 13 -14.63 1.70 6.66
CA TYR A 13 -14.08 0.37 6.34
C TYR A 13 -12.57 0.32 6.56
N VAL A 14 -11.84 1.31 6.05
CA VAL A 14 -10.39 1.45 6.26
C VAL A 14 -10.07 1.53 7.74
N ALA A 15 -10.76 2.38 8.50
CA ALA A 15 -10.52 2.55 9.92
C ALA A 15 -10.74 1.25 10.72
N ASN A 16 -11.78 0.49 10.38
CA ASN A 16 -12.07 -0.79 11.03
C ASN A 16 -11.03 -1.85 10.66
N TYR A 17 -10.65 -1.92 9.39
CA TYR A 17 -9.63 -2.84 8.90
C TYR A 17 -8.26 -2.54 9.52
N ALA A 18 -7.85 -1.28 9.51
CA ALA A 18 -6.69 -0.76 10.21
C ALA A 18 -6.69 -1.12 11.72
N THR A 19 -7.82 -0.93 12.39
CA THR A 19 -7.95 -1.24 13.82
C THR A 19 -7.83 -2.73 14.09
N ALA A 20 -8.40 -3.57 13.22
CA ALA A 20 -8.25 -5.03 13.30
C ALA A 20 -6.78 -5.43 13.13
N LEU A 21 -6.08 -4.85 12.16
CA LEU A 21 -4.66 -5.11 11.90
C LEU A 21 -3.74 -4.59 13.01
N ARG A 22 -4.07 -3.45 13.63
CA ARG A 22 -3.32 -2.93 14.79
C ARG A 22 -3.31 -3.92 15.96
N LYS A 23 -4.35 -4.73 16.14
CA LYS A 23 -4.37 -5.82 17.13
C LYS A 23 -3.37 -6.94 16.81
N HIS A 24 -2.95 -7.05 15.55
CA HIS A 24 -1.92 -7.98 15.08
C HIS A 24 -0.51 -7.37 15.07
N GLY A 25 -0.35 -6.08 15.44
CA GLY A 25 0.94 -5.39 15.52
C GLY A 25 1.09 -4.24 14.51
N SER A 26 2.14 -3.44 14.68
CA SER A 26 2.45 -2.29 13.79
C SER A 26 2.78 -2.73 12.36
N GLU A 27 3.34 -3.92 12.19
CA GLU A 27 3.72 -4.47 10.90
C GLU A 27 2.50 -4.89 10.07
N ALA A 28 1.56 -5.60 10.69
CA ALA A 28 0.30 -5.99 10.06
C ALA A 28 -0.55 -4.77 9.68
N TYR A 29 -0.54 -3.73 10.52
CA TYR A 29 -1.18 -2.45 10.19
C TYR A 29 -0.58 -1.83 8.92
N ALA A 30 0.76 -1.77 8.82
CA ALA A 30 1.43 -1.21 7.66
C ALA A 30 1.12 -2.01 6.38
N GLU A 31 1.15 -3.33 6.44
CA GLU A 31 0.81 -4.21 5.30
C GLU A 31 -0.61 -3.96 4.78
N GLY A 32 -1.60 -3.93 5.67
CA GLY A 32 -2.98 -3.74 5.21
C GLY A 32 -3.27 -2.33 4.70
N VAL A 33 -2.62 -1.29 5.25
CA VAL A 33 -2.72 0.07 4.70
C VAL A 33 -2.13 0.13 3.30
N VAL A 34 -0.97 -0.48 3.07
CA VAL A 34 -0.33 -0.54 1.75
C VAL A 34 -1.18 -1.33 0.76
N HIS A 35 -1.66 -2.51 1.15
CA HIS A 35 -2.53 -3.34 0.32
C HIS A 35 -3.83 -2.60 -0.04
N TYR A 36 -4.47 -1.97 0.94
CA TYR A 36 -5.68 -1.20 0.71
C TYR A 36 -5.42 -0.03 -0.25
N ALA A 37 -4.35 0.75 -0.04
CA ALA A 37 -4.00 1.86 -0.91
C ALA A 37 -3.80 1.38 -2.36
N LEU A 38 -3.01 0.34 -2.57
CA LEU A 38 -2.77 -0.25 -3.90
C LEU A 38 -4.06 -0.71 -4.58
N SER A 39 -4.97 -1.35 -3.86
CA SER A 39 -6.27 -1.80 -4.39
C SER A 39 -7.16 -0.67 -4.92
N ARG A 40 -6.90 0.57 -4.49
CA ARG A 40 -7.68 1.77 -4.86
C ARG A 40 -6.96 2.65 -5.88
N MET A 41 -5.68 2.41 -6.12
CA MET A 41 -4.90 3.19 -7.06
C MET A 41 -5.16 2.73 -8.49
N ARG A 42 -5.31 3.70 -9.39
CA ARG A 42 -5.32 3.41 -10.83
C ARG A 42 -3.90 3.10 -11.28
N ALA A 43 -3.68 1.86 -11.71
CA ALA A 43 -2.44 1.43 -12.32
C ALA A 43 -2.20 2.10 -13.69
N ASP A 44 -0.94 2.07 -14.15
CA ASP A 44 -0.56 2.42 -15.51
C ASP A 44 -1.01 1.35 -16.53
N ALA A 45 -0.63 1.53 -17.79
CA ALA A 45 -1.01 0.62 -18.87
C ALA A 45 -0.47 -0.81 -18.67
N ASP A 46 0.63 -0.97 -17.93
CA ASP A 46 1.28 -2.24 -17.65
C ASP A 46 0.77 -2.88 -16.34
N GLY A 47 -0.19 -2.23 -15.66
CA GLY A 47 -0.76 -2.71 -14.41
C GLY A 47 0.09 -2.39 -13.18
N PHE A 48 1.03 -1.44 -13.28
CA PHE A 48 1.89 -1.01 -12.18
C PHE A 48 1.46 0.32 -11.57
N VAL A 49 1.87 0.53 -10.33
CA VAL A 49 1.78 1.78 -9.60
C VAL A 49 3.20 2.25 -9.28
N SER A 50 3.56 3.48 -9.64
CA SER A 50 4.87 4.02 -9.28
C SER A 50 5.03 4.15 -7.76
N PHE A 51 6.20 3.81 -7.25
CA PHE A 51 6.48 3.89 -5.82
C PHE A 51 6.39 5.33 -5.29
N THR A 52 6.82 6.31 -6.10
CA THR A 52 6.68 7.74 -5.77
C THR A 52 5.23 8.12 -5.50
N ARG A 53 4.31 7.72 -6.39
CA ARG A 53 2.88 8.01 -6.23
C ARG A 53 2.28 7.29 -5.04
N LEU A 54 2.70 6.05 -4.77
CA LEU A 54 2.27 5.31 -3.59
C LEU A 54 2.72 6.01 -2.30
N ARG A 55 3.98 6.45 -2.25
CA ARG A 55 4.55 7.21 -1.14
C ARG A 55 3.82 8.54 -0.93
N ASP A 56 3.47 9.24 -2.01
CA ASP A 56 2.78 10.52 -1.91
C ASP A 56 1.36 10.37 -1.34
N ILE A 57 0.66 9.27 -1.64
CA ILE A 57 -0.64 8.94 -1.01
C ILE A 57 -0.47 8.52 0.45
N LEU A 58 0.61 7.79 0.74
CA LEU A 58 0.93 7.28 2.07
C LEU A 58 1.96 8.17 2.78
N CYS A 59 1.80 9.49 2.67
CA CYS A 59 2.79 10.48 3.13
C CYS A 59 3.07 10.42 4.63
N ASP A 60 2.12 9.94 5.43
CA ASP A 60 2.26 9.78 6.88
C ASP A 60 3.10 8.56 7.28
N MET A 61 3.44 7.68 6.34
CA MET A 61 4.31 6.54 6.60
C MET A 61 5.75 6.83 6.20
N SER A 62 6.69 6.44 7.07
CA SER A 62 8.11 6.49 6.74
C SER A 62 8.42 5.59 5.55
N GLY A 63 8.98 6.18 4.49
CA GLY A 63 9.35 5.47 3.27
C GLY A 63 10.26 4.27 3.54
N SER A 64 11.45 4.51 4.09
CA SER A 64 12.42 3.46 4.41
C SER A 64 12.09 2.68 5.68
N GLY A 65 11.42 3.30 6.66
CA GLY A 65 11.18 2.68 7.97
C GLY A 65 9.90 1.86 8.09
N THR A 66 8.92 2.05 7.20
CA THR A 66 7.60 1.40 7.33
C THR A 66 7.05 0.93 5.99
N LEU A 67 7.06 1.79 4.97
CA LEU A 67 6.47 1.50 3.67
C LEU A 67 7.28 0.43 2.91
N VAL A 68 8.60 0.58 2.81
CA VAL A 68 9.45 -0.42 2.13
C VAL A 68 9.40 -1.78 2.84
N PRO A 69 9.58 -1.88 4.17
CA PRO A 69 9.41 -3.16 4.87
C PRO A 69 8.04 -3.81 4.66
N ALA A 70 6.94 -3.02 4.66
CA ALA A 70 5.60 -3.55 4.40
C ALA A 70 5.44 -4.06 2.96
N LEU A 71 5.99 -3.35 1.97
CA LEU A 71 6.02 -3.83 0.58
C LEU A 71 6.80 -5.13 0.45
N LEU A 72 7.97 -5.25 1.09
CA LEU A 72 8.76 -6.49 1.06
C LEU A 72 7.99 -7.67 1.64
N ARG A 73 7.32 -7.51 2.79
CA ARG A 73 6.50 -8.58 3.38
C ARG A 73 5.31 -8.97 2.51
N LEU A 74 4.66 -8.00 1.86
CA LEU A 74 3.58 -8.27 0.90
C LEU A 74 4.09 -8.99 -0.36
N GLU A 75 5.31 -8.68 -0.81
CA GLU A 75 5.96 -9.39 -1.92
C GLU A 75 6.31 -10.84 -1.54
N GLU A 76 6.88 -11.06 -0.36
CA GLU A 76 7.15 -12.40 0.18
C GLU A 76 5.87 -13.23 0.32
N ALA A 77 4.76 -12.60 0.70
CA ALA A 77 3.44 -13.22 0.76
C ALA A 77 2.79 -13.45 -0.63
N GLY A 78 3.43 -13.03 -1.73
CA GLY A 78 2.92 -13.18 -3.10
C GLY A 78 1.75 -12.25 -3.45
N VAL A 79 1.42 -11.28 -2.59
CA VAL A 79 0.30 -10.35 -2.76
C VAL A 79 0.61 -9.30 -3.83
N ILE A 80 1.88 -8.88 -3.90
CA ILE A 80 2.37 -7.87 -4.85
C ILE A 80 3.62 -8.37 -5.59
N ALA A 81 3.97 -7.70 -6.68
CA ALA A 81 5.28 -7.79 -7.33
C ALA A 81 5.96 -6.43 -7.29
N ILE A 82 7.24 -6.39 -6.90
CA ILE A 82 8.03 -5.16 -6.88
C ILE A 82 9.06 -5.19 -8.02
N THR A 83 9.08 -4.11 -8.80
CA THR A 83 10.19 -3.85 -9.73
C THR A 83 11.17 -2.90 -9.05
N ARG A 84 12.46 -3.25 -9.02
CA ARG A 84 13.54 -2.45 -8.42
C ARG A 84 14.48 -1.94 -9.51
N THR A 85 14.93 -0.71 -9.39
CA THR A 85 16.07 -0.20 -10.18
C THR A 85 17.38 -0.69 -9.56
N GLN A 86 18.41 -0.84 -10.40
CA GLN A 86 19.67 -1.53 -10.07
C GLN A 86 20.60 -0.71 -9.13
N GLU A 87 20.25 0.52 -8.78
CA GLU A 87 21.07 1.39 -7.93
C GLU A 87 20.73 1.23 -6.43
N ALA A 88 21.77 1.10 -5.61
CA ALA A 88 21.66 0.88 -4.17
C ALA A 88 21.49 2.21 -3.38
N PRO A 89 20.66 2.25 -2.32
CA PRO A 89 19.81 1.17 -1.83
C PRO A 89 18.62 0.93 -2.77
N PRO A 90 18.26 -0.34 -3.07
CA PRO A 90 17.29 -0.67 -4.11
C PRO A 90 15.88 -0.37 -3.62
N LEU A 91 15.48 0.89 -3.72
CA LEU A 91 14.10 1.31 -3.48
C LEU A 91 13.21 0.69 -4.56
N PRO A 92 11.96 0.34 -4.22
CA PRO A 92 10.96 -0.02 -5.22
C PRO A 92 10.83 1.11 -6.25
N ASP A 93 10.86 0.77 -7.55
CA ASP A 93 10.52 1.70 -8.62
C ASP A 93 9.00 1.68 -8.84
N ARG A 94 8.44 0.47 -8.96
CA ARG A 94 7.02 0.25 -9.24
C ARG A 94 6.51 -1.00 -8.53
N VAL A 95 5.22 -1.00 -8.23
CA VAL A 95 4.52 -2.05 -7.49
C VAL A 95 3.29 -2.48 -8.27
N GLN A 96 3.09 -3.78 -8.43
CA GLN A 96 1.89 -4.36 -9.04
C GLN A 96 1.15 -5.23 -8.03
N LEU A 97 -0.16 -5.05 -7.91
CA LEU A 97 -1.02 -5.94 -7.13
C LEU A 97 -1.29 -7.21 -7.93
N ARG A 98 -1.00 -8.39 -7.36
CA ARG A 98 -1.12 -9.69 -8.08
C ARG A 98 -2.45 -10.40 -7.83
N ILE A 99 -3.20 -10.00 -6.82
CA ILE A 99 -4.47 -10.65 -6.47
C ILE A 99 -5.58 -10.10 -7.38
N PRO A 100 -6.34 -10.96 -8.08
CA PRO A 100 -7.56 -10.52 -8.73
C PRO A 100 -8.58 -10.15 -7.65
N LEU A 101 -9.06 -8.90 -7.68
CA LEU A 101 -10.23 -8.48 -6.89
C LEU A 101 -11.48 -9.23 -7.32
#